data_AF-A0A847K852-F1
#
_entry.id   AF-A0A847K852-F1
#
_cell.length_a   1.000
_cell.length_b   1.000
_cell.length_c   1.000
_cell.angle_alpha   90.00
_cell.angle_beta   90.00
_cell.angle_gamma   90.00
#
_symmetry.space_group_name_H-M   'P 1'
#
loop_
_entity.id
_entity.type
_entity.pdbx_description
1 polymer ?
#
loop_
_entity_poly.entity_id
_entity_poly.type
_entity_poly.pdbx_seq_one_letter_code
_entity_poly.pdbx_strand_id
1 'polypeptide(L)'
;MARRINATGTVVALTYPGYGQRPEVRVTVESKAGVIDLIFQSRRNIRALDIGQNIAFAGAVVDVHGTPAIYNPKYHINKGEHD
;
A
#
# COMPACT_ATOMS: atom_id res chain seq x y z
N MET A 1 1.80 -19.09 8.69
CA MET A 1 1.21 -18.10 9.62
C MET A 1 1.40 -16.71 9.02
N ALA A 2 0.37 -15.86 9.03
CA ALA A 2 0.51 -14.50 8.49
C ALA A 2 1.23 -13.61 9.52
N ARG A 3 2.40 -13.07 9.16
CA ARG A 3 3.19 -12.18 10.02
C ARG A 3 2.60 -10.77 9.96
N ARG A 4 2.22 -10.20 11.11
CA ARG A 4 1.80 -8.78 11.17
C ARG A 4 3.00 -7.86 11.32
N ILE A 5 2.97 -6.72 10.63
CA ILE A 5 4.00 -5.68 10.69
C ILE A 5 3.38 -4.31 10.88
N ASN A 6 4.18 -3.41 11.48
CA ASN A 6 4.01 -1.96 11.41
C ASN A 6 5.30 -1.41 10.78
N ALA A 7 5.18 -0.65 9.70
CA ALA A 7 6.34 -0.17 8.95
C ALA A 7 6.08 1.21 8.36
N THR A 8 7.15 1.84 7.88
CA THR A 8 7.09 3.08 7.10
C THR A 8 7.76 2.87 5.75
N GLY A 9 7.34 3.63 4.76
CA GLY A 9 7.89 3.58 3.42
C GLY A 9 7.35 4.68 2.52
N THR A 10 7.90 4.76 1.33
CA THR A 10 7.54 5.77 0.32
C THR A 10 6.68 5.12 -0.76
N VAL A 11 5.57 5.77 -1.12
CA VAL A 11 4.73 5.32 -2.24
C VAL A 11 5.49 5.53 -3.54
N VAL A 12 5.74 4.46 -4.29
CA VAL A 12 6.47 4.50 -5.57
C VAL A 12 5.57 4.26 -6.77
N ALA A 13 4.42 3.61 -6.59
CA ALA A 13 3.43 3.44 -7.65
C ALA A 13 2.00 3.35 -7.12
N LEU A 14 1.04 3.77 -7.94
CA LEU A 14 -0.40 3.65 -7.72
C LEU A 14 -1.04 3.00 -8.95
N THR A 15 -1.67 1.85 -8.76
CA THR A 15 -2.42 1.15 -9.81
C THR A 15 -3.88 1.13 -9.44
N TYR A 16 -4.70 1.78 -10.27
CA TYR A 16 -6.15 1.79 -10.14
C TYR A 16 -6.77 0.62 -10.92
N PRO A 17 -7.91 0.09 -10.47
CA PRO A 17 -8.53 -1.04 -11.14
C PRO A 17 -9.03 -0.65 -12.53
N GLY A 18 -8.82 -1.54 -13.49
CA GLY A 18 -9.51 -1.49 -14.77
C GLY A 18 -11.02 -1.76 -14.64
N TYR A 19 -11.72 -1.81 -15.77
CA TYR A 19 -13.13 -2.16 -15.79
C TYR A 19 -13.35 -3.61 -15.31
N GLY A 20 -14.25 -3.81 -14.33
CA GLY A 20 -14.47 -5.13 -13.73
C GLY A 20 -15.30 -5.11 -12.45
N GLN A 21 -15.64 -6.33 -11.98
CA GLN A 21 -16.53 -6.58 -10.83
C GLN A 21 -15.81 -6.57 -9.47
N ARG A 22 -14.49 -6.73 -9.44
CA ARG A 22 -13.67 -6.75 -8.21
C ARG A 22 -12.60 -5.66 -8.30
N PRO A 23 -12.96 -4.40 -8.00
CA PRO A 23 -11.99 -3.31 -8.06
C PRO A 23 -11.02 -3.41 -6.88
N GLU A 24 -9.73 -3.32 -7.18
CA GLU A 24 -8.65 -3.24 -6.19
C GLU A 24 -7.72 -2.09 -6.58
N VAL A 25 -7.45 -1.20 -5.62
CA VAL A 25 -6.38 -0.22 -5.76
C VAL A 25 -5.12 -0.81 -5.14
N ARG A 26 -4.02 -0.82 -5.88
CA ARG A 26 -2.72 -1.27 -5.40
C ARG A 26 -1.81 -0.07 -5.23
N VAL A 27 -1.20 0.03 -4.06
CA VAL A 27 -0.20 1.04 -3.73
C VAL A 27 1.11 0.31 -3.47
N THR A 28 2.09 0.50 -4.33
CA THR A 28 3.42 -0.11 -4.16
C THR A 28 4.27 0.81 -3.32
N VAL A 29 4.84 0.28 -2.25
CA VAL A 29 5.60 1.03 -1.25
C VAL A 29 7.01 0.45 -1.17
N GLU A 30 8.00 1.32 -1.29
CA GLU A 30 9.40 0.98 -0.99
C GLU A 30 9.68 1.27 0.49
N SER A 31 10.14 0.25 1.21
CA SER A 31 10.48 0.32 2.63
C SER A 31 11.91 -0.17 2.87
N LYS A 32 12.41 -0.03 4.10
CA LYS A 32 13.72 -0.61 4.48
C LYS A 32 13.81 -2.12 4.30
N ALA A 33 12.68 -2.82 4.29
CA ALA A 33 12.61 -4.27 4.09
C ALA A 33 12.46 -4.67 2.61
N GLY A 34 12.44 -3.70 1.69
CA GLY A 34 12.15 -3.89 0.27
C GLY A 34 10.75 -3.40 -0.11
N VAL A 35 10.31 -3.84 -1.29
CA VAL A 35 9.03 -3.46 -1.89
C VAL A 35 7.88 -4.30 -1.32
N ILE A 36 6.77 -3.63 -1.03
CA ILE A 36 5.53 -4.27 -0.57
C ILE A 36 4.31 -3.63 -1.23
N ASP A 37 3.33 -4.45 -1.60
CA ASP A 37 2.07 -3.98 -2.14
C ASP A 37 1.00 -3.82 -1.05
N LEU A 38 0.41 -2.64 -0.96
CA LEU A 38 -0.78 -2.38 -0.17
C LEU A 38 -2.00 -2.48 -1.08
N ILE A 39 -2.81 -3.53 -0.89
CA ILE A 39 -3.94 -3.84 -1.78
C ILE A 39 -5.25 -3.48 -1.08
N PHE A 40 -5.93 -2.45 -1.59
CA PHE A 40 -7.21 -1.98 -1.09
C PHE A 40 -8.35 -2.55 -1.94
N GLN A 41 -9.02 -3.57 -1.39
CA GLN A 41 -10.09 -4.27 -2.07
C GLN A 41 -11.40 -3.51 -2.01
N SER A 42 -12.26 -3.73 -3.02
CA SER A 42 -13.54 -3.05 -3.17
C SER A 42 -13.41 -1.52 -3.20
N ARG A 43 -12.23 -1.01 -3.53
CA ARG A 43 -11.92 0.40 -3.71
C ARG A 43 -11.62 0.64 -5.18
N ARG A 44 -12.19 1.70 -5.74
CA ARG A 44 -11.84 2.21 -7.08
C ARG A 44 -10.89 3.40 -7.03
N ASN A 45 -10.82 4.05 -5.87
CA ASN A 45 -9.92 5.14 -5.59
C ASN A 45 -9.42 5.05 -4.15
N ILE A 46 -8.33 5.75 -3.88
CA ILE A 46 -7.85 6.03 -2.54
C ILE A 46 -7.51 7.52 -2.52
N ARG A 47 -8.05 8.24 -1.54
CA ARG A 47 -7.86 9.69 -1.44
C ARG A 47 -6.59 9.98 -0.65
N ALA A 48 -5.93 11.09 -0.99
CA ALA A 48 -4.78 11.66 -0.30
C ALA A 48 -3.46 10.87 -0.38
N LEU A 49 -3.42 9.70 -1.04
CA LEU A 49 -2.18 9.01 -1.35
C LEU A 49 -1.67 9.44 -2.73
N ASP A 50 -0.44 9.92 -2.76
CA ASP A 50 0.29 10.30 -3.96
C ASP A 50 1.66 9.62 -4.00
N ILE A 51 2.19 9.44 -5.21
CA ILE A 51 3.56 8.95 -5.42
C ILE A 51 4.55 9.95 -4.80
N GLY A 52 5.56 9.44 -4.10
CA GLY A 52 6.55 10.22 -3.37
C GLY A 52 6.19 10.48 -1.90
N GLN A 53 4.94 10.26 -1.48
CA GLN A 53 4.57 10.43 -0.08
C GLN A 53 5.15 9.34 0.81
N ASN A 54 5.62 9.76 1.99
CA ASN A 54 6.01 8.83 3.05
C ASN A 54 4.79 8.48 3.92
N ILE A 55 4.56 7.19 4.13
CA ILE A 55 3.42 6.69 4.88
C ILE A 55 3.85 5.68 5.94
N ALA A 56 3.13 5.66 7.06
CA ALA A 56 3.13 4.54 7.99
C ALA A 56 2.00 3.58 7.62
N PHE A 57 2.26 2.27 7.63
CA PHE A 57 1.26 1.25 7.31
C PHE A 57 1.40 0.01 8.21
N ALA A 58 0.28 -0.69 8.38
CA ALA A 58 0.20 -1.85 9.25
C ALA A 58 -0.77 -2.91 8.72
N GLY A 59 -0.41 -4.17 8.89
CA GLY A 59 -1.27 -5.29 8.58
C GLY A 59 -0.54 -6.63 8.50
N ALA A 60 -1.26 -7.65 8.05
CA ALA A 60 -0.72 -9.00 7.89
C ALA A 60 -0.09 -9.14 6.51
N VAL A 61 1.18 -9.52 6.48
CA VAL A 61 1.93 -9.78 5.25
C VAL A 61 1.54 -11.15 4.71
N VAL A 62 1.23 -11.18 3.42
CA VAL A 62 0.97 -12.37 2.62
C VAL A 62 1.82 -12.33 1.36
N ASP A 63 2.03 -13.49 0.75
CA ASP A 63 2.64 -13.57 -0.58
C ASP A 63 1.54 -13.55 -1.64
N VAL A 64 1.67 -12.67 -2.63
CA VAL A 64 0.79 -12.59 -3.79
C VAL A 64 1.66 -12.72 -5.04
N HIS A 65 1.69 -13.92 -5.61
CA HIS A 65 2.50 -14.24 -6.80
C HIS A 65 3.99 -13.87 -6.64
N GLY A 66 4.59 -14.16 -5.47
CA GLY A 66 5.99 -13.85 -5.17
C GLY A 66 6.25 -12.41 -4.74
N THR A 67 5.21 -11.57 -4.64
CA THR A 67 5.31 -10.20 -4.12
C THR A 67 4.71 -10.12 -2.72
N PRO A 68 5.47 -9.64 -1.71
CA PRO A 68 4.91 -9.33 -0.40
C PRO A 68 3.78 -8.32 -0.52
N ALA A 69 2.64 -8.61 0.11
CA ALA A 69 1.48 -7.74 0.08
C ALA A 69 0.75 -7.70 1.41
N ILE A 70 -0.04 -6.64 1.61
CA ILE A 70 -0.99 -6.51 2.71
C ILE A 70 -2.35 -6.13 2.13
N TYR A 71 -3.36 -6.95 2.41
CA TYR A 71 -4.75 -6.63 2.06
C TYR A 71 -5.38 -5.71 3.10
N ASN A 72 -6.06 -4.67 2.61
CA ASN A 72 -6.78 -3.66 3.39
C ASN A 72 -5.99 -3.17 4.62
N PRO A 73 -4.76 -2.66 4.42
CA PRO A 73 -3.93 -2.19 5.52
C PRO A 73 -4.55 -0.97 6.21
N LYS A 74 -4.15 -0.76 7.46
CA LYS A 74 -4.24 0.57 8.08
C LYS A 74 -3.08 1.40 7.58
N TYR A 75 -3.29 2.67 7.26
CA TYR A 75 -2.22 3.59 6.89
C TYR A 75 -2.46 5.00 7.41
N HIS A 76 -1.37 5.73 7.58
CA HIS A 76 -1.34 7.16 7.90
C HIS A 76 -0.30 7.84 7.02
N ILE A 77 -0.64 9.00 6.48
CA ILE A 77 0.32 9.83 5.76
C ILE A 77 1.16 10.53 6.82
N ASN A 78 2.47 10.31 6.76
CA ASN A 78 3.39 11.06 7.61
C ASN A 78 3.45 12.47 7.01
N LYS A 79 3.29 13.51 7.83
CA LYS A 79 3.50 14.89 7.35
C LYS A 79 4.93 14.98 6.82
N GLY A 80 5.07 15.09 5.50
CA GLY A 80 6.27 15.69 4.93
C GLY A 80 6.20 17.17 5.22
N GLU A 81 7.33 17.79 5.56
CA GLU A 81 7.48 19.23 5.42
C GLU A 81 7.22 19.55 3.94
N HIS A 82 6.01 20.04 3.63
CA HIS A 82 5.83 20.88 2.47
C HIS A 82 6.56 22.17 2.82
N ASP A 83 7.77 22.31 2.27
CA ASP A 83 8.44 23.59 2.07
C ASP A 83 7.78 24.31 0.87
#